data_AF-A0A6P0SGK2-F1
#
_entry.id   AF-A0A6P0SGK2-F1
#
_cell.length_a   1.000
_cell.length_b   1.000
_cell.length_c   1.000
_cell.angle_alpha   90.00
_cell.angle_beta   90.00
_cell.angle_gamma   90.00
#
_symmetry.space_group_name_H-M   'P 1'
#
loop_
_entity.id
_entity.type
_entity.pdbx_description
1 polymer ?
#
loop_
_entity_poly.entity_id
_entity_poly.type
_entity_poly.pdbx_seq_one_letter_code
_entity_poly.pdbx_strand_id
1 'polypeptide(L)'
;MTSAYILIASILVLGGLLATLGDRMGTRVGKARLSLFNLRPRTTATVVTIITGGLISASTLGILFATSESLRDGIFELDNILKKLRSARREVSQLEDEKNRVAQKLEEAKAEQIEVQKRLDETNRNFQQAQNQLKDISAQVGVLRTEIKSLLRERQLLIQQRNQLNEQITQLQSQITQLKELVKKRDQEMLELDQAIQERDQAI
;
A
#
# COMPACT_ATOMS: atom_id res chain seq x y z
N MET A 1 -31.67 49.03 -21.39
CA MET A 1 -31.84 50.09 -20.38
C MET A 1 -33.08 50.95 -20.62
N THR A 2 -33.30 51.47 -21.83
CA THR A 2 -34.46 52.31 -22.20
C THR A 2 -35.82 51.65 -21.93
N SER A 3 -35.99 50.37 -22.26
CA SER A 3 -37.27 49.66 -22.07
C SER A 3 -37.69 49.49 -20.60
N ALA A 4 -36.73 49.35 -19.69
CA ALA A 4 -37.02 49.22 -18.26
C ALA A 4 -37.51 50.56 -17.67
N TYR A 5 -36.88 51.67 -18.04
CA TYR A 5 -37.32 53.01 -17.60
C TYR A 5 -38.69 53.37 -18.17
N ILE A 6 -38.99 53.02 -19.43
CA ILE A 6 -40.30 53.24 -20.05
C ILE A 6 -41.37 52.40 -19.33
N LEU A 7 -41.11 51.13 -19.04
CA LEU A 7 -42.03 50.26 -18.32
C LEU A 7 -42.33 50.79 -16.91
N ILE A 8 -41.29 51.19 -16.17
CA ILE A 8 -41.43 51.78 -14.82
C ILE A 8 -42.25 53.07 -14.88
N ALA A 9 -41.99 53.95 -15.85
CA ALA A 9 -42.75 55.18 -16.04
C ALA A 9 -44.23 54.90 -16.39
N SER A 10 -44.49 53.94 -17.28
CA SER A 10 -45.86 53.54 -17.64
C SER A 10 -46.62 52.96 -16.44
N ILE A 11 -46.00 52.09 -15.64
CA ILE A 11 -46.60 51.53 -14.42
C ILE A 11 -46.88 52.64 -13.39
N LEU A 12 -45.96 53.59 -13.23
CA LEU A 12 -46.12 54.69 -12.28
C LEU A 12 -47.27 55.63 -12.67
N VAL A 13 -47.39 55.96 -13.96
CA VAL A 13 -48.50 56.77 -14.50
C VAL A 13 -49.83 56.02 -14.37
N LEU A 14 -49.89 54.74 -14.76
CA LEU A 14 -51.08 53.90 -14.62
C LEU A 14 -51.50 53.74 -13.15
N GLY A 15 -50.54 53.51 -12.25
CA GLY A 15 -50.77 53.41 -10.82
C GLY A 15 -51.31 54.71 -10.23
N GLY A 16 -50.77 55.86 -10.62
CA GLY A 16 -51.28 57.17 -10.24
C GLY A 16 -52.72 57.40 -10.72
N LEU A 17 -53.02 57.03 -11.96
CA LEU A 17 -54.37 57.15 -12.53
C LEU A 17 -55.38 56.29 -11.76
N LEU A 18 -55.03 55.03 -11.47
CA LEU A 18 -55.85 54.09 -10.71
C LEU A 18 -56.05 54.56 -9.25
N ALA A 19 -55.03 55.14 -8.63
CA ALA A 19 -55.15 55.70 -7.28
C ALA A 19 -56.16 56.85 -7.21
N THR A 20 -56.16 57.76 -8.20
CA THR A 20 -57.15 58.86 -8.25
C THR A 20 -58.57 58.35 -8.48
N LEU A 21 -58.74 57.28 -9.26
CA LEU A 21 -60.05 56.66 -9.49
C LEU A 21 -60.57 55.96 -8.22
N GLY A 22 -59.69 55.27 -7.48
CA GLY A 22 -60.03 54.65 -6.20
C GLY A 22 -60.49 55.67 -5.15
N ASP A 23 -59.80 56.80 -5.02
CA ASP A 23 -60.19 57.88 -4.09
C ASP A 23 -61.53 58.54 -4.47
N ARG A 24 -61.78 58.68 -5.78
CA ARG A 24 -63.04 59.24 -6.30
C ARG A 24 -64.22 58.31 -6.03
N MET A 25 -64.00 56.99 -6.09
CA MET A 25 -64.99 56.00 -5.68
C MET A 25 -65.28 56.04 -4.18
N GLY A 26 -64.25 56.11 -3.34
CA GLY A 26 -64.40 56.27 -1.89
C GLY A 26 -65.19 57.52 -1.51
N THR A 27 -64.87 58.66 -2.12
CA THR A 27 -65.55 59.94 -1.87
C THR A 27 -67.02 59.91 -2.31
N ARG A 28 -67.35 59.24 -3.41
CA ARG A 28 -68.75 59.07 -3.86
C ARG A 28 -69.56 58.22 -2.89
N VAL A 29 -68.97 57.14 -2.38
CA VAL A 29 -69.62 56.29 -1.36
C VAL A 29 -69.86 57.06 -0.05
N GLY A 30 -68.91 57.91 0.35
CA GLY A 30 -69.07 58.79 1.52
C GLY A 30 -70.16 59.85 1.35
N LYS A 31 -70.29 60.45 0.15
CA LYS A 31 -71.34 61.43 -0.15
C LYS A 31 -72.73 60.79 -0.30
N ALA A 32 -72.81 59.56 -0.78
CA ALA A 32 -74.05 58.80 -0.90
C ALA A 32 -74.63 58.35 0.46
N ARG A 33 -73.98 58.69 1.59
CA ARG A 33 -74.36 58.30 2.96
C ARG A 33 -74.59 56.80 3.14
N LEU A 34 -73.88 55.99 2.36
CA LEU A 34 -73.98 54.54 2.46
C LEU A 34 -73.39 54.09 3.80
N SER A 35 -74.18 53.31 4.54
CA SER A 35 -73.77 52.67 5.78
C SER A 35 -73.47 51.20 5.46
N LEU A 36 -72.24 50.77 5.72
CA LEU A 36 -71.86 49.37 5.67
C LEU A 36 -71.73 48.90 7.12
N PHE A 37 -72.43 47.84 7.50
CA PHE A 37 -72.37 47.28 8.87
C PHE A 37 -72.57 48.33 10.00
N ASN A 38 -73.54 49.23 9.85
CA ASN A 38 -73.88 50.26 10.86
C ASN A 38 -72.79 51.33 11.12
N LEU A 39 -71.80 51.47 10.23
CA LEU A 39 -70.73 52.47 10.36
C LEU A 39 -71.18 53.87 9.93
N ARG A 40 -70.59 54.90 10.55
CA ARG A 40 -70.83 56.31 10.18
C ARG A 40 -70.37 56.53 8.72
N PRO A 41 -71.12 57.24 7.86
CA PRO A 41 -70.81 57.33 6.43
C PRO A 41 -69.38 57.73 6.04
N ARG A 42 -68.70 58.54 6.87
CA ARG A 42 -67.30 58.92 6.68
C ARG A 42 -66.34 57.72 6.86
N THR A 43 -66.58 56.87 7.86
CA THR A 43 -65.74 55.68 8.08
C THR A 43 -66.04 54.59 7.06
N THR A 44 -67.28 54.47 6.60
CA THR A 44 -67.65 53.60 5.48
C THR A 44 -66.86 53.95 4.22
N ALA A 45 -66.76 55.24 3.88
CA ALA A 45 -65.99 55.71 2.73
C ALA A 45 -64.51 55.29 2.82
N THR A 46 -63.88 55.49 3.98
CA THR A 46 -62.47 55.11 4.21
C THR A 46 -62.26 53.61 4.08
N VAL A 47 -63.14 52.80 4.65
CA VAL A 47 -63.06 51.33 4.56
C VAL A 47 -63.19 50.88 3.11
N VAL A 48 -64.14 51.45 2.35
CA VAL A 48 -64.31 51.14 0.93
C VAL A 48 -63.09 51.57 0.11
N THR A 49 -62.47 52.72 0.39
CA THR A 49 -61.22 53.12 -0.29
C THR A 49 -60.08 52.15 -0.01
N ILE A 50 -59.87 51.73 1.24
CA ILE A 50 -58.81 50.77 1.62
C ILE A 50 -59.05 49.42 0.93
N ILE A 51 -60.30 48.92 0.92
CA ILE A 51 -60.64 47.67 0.24
C ILE A 51 -60.44 47.81 -1.28
N THR A 52 -60.85 48.92 -1.87
CA THR A 52 -60.69 49.17 -3.32
C THR A 52 -59.22 49.27 -3.71
N GLY A 53 -58.40 50.01 -2.95
CA GLY A 53 -56.96 50.11 -3.16
C GLY A 53 -56.24 48.77 -2.94
N GLY A 54 -56.67 47.99 -1.94
CA GLY A 54 -56.21 46.64 -1.68
C GLY A 54 -56.54 45.69 -2.83
N LEU A 55 -57.78 45.73 -3.35
CA LEU A 55 -58.21 44.97 -4.52
C LEU A 55 -57.41 45.34 -5.77
N ILE A 56 -57.23 46.62 -6.06
CA ILE A 56 -56.41 47.08 -7.21
C ILE A 56 -54.98 46.56 -7.10
N SER A 57 -54.37 46.67 -5.91
CA SER A 57 -53.00 46.20 -5.67
C SER A 57 -52.89 44.67 -5.76
N ALA A 58 -53.85 43.93 -5.19
CA ALA A 58 -53.91 42.48 -5.27
C ALA A 58 -54.16 42.00 -6.70
N SER A 59 -55.01 42.67 -7.48
CA SER A 59 -55.23 42.37 -8.90
C SER A 59 -53.98 42.65 -9.74
N THR A 60 -53.28 43.75 -9.49
CA THR A 60 -52.04 44.08 -10.20
C THR A 60 -50.95 43.04 -9.91
N LEU A 61 -50.78 42.69 -8.63
CA LEU A 61 -49.85 41.66 -8.21
C LEU A 61 -50.25 40.30 -8.77
N GLY A 62 -51.53 39.95 -8.74
CA GLY A 62 -52.07 38.70 -9.29
C GLY A 62 -51.84 38.57 -10.80
N ILE A 63 -52.06 39.64 -11.57
CA ILE A 63 -51.76 39.68 -13.01
C ILE A 63 -50.26 39.50 -13.24
N LEU A 64 -49.42 40.15 -12.43
CA LEU A 64 -47.97 40.01 -12.54
C LEU A 64 -47.51 38.56 -12.27
N PHE A 65 -48.06 37.90 -11.24
CA PHE A 65 -47.79 36.48 -10.98
C PHE A 65 -48.35 35.54 -12.05
N ALA A 66 -49.48 35.88 -12.68
CA ALA A 66 -50.09 35.07 -13.73
C ALA A 66 -49.31 35.17 -15.05
N THR A 67 -48.74 36.35 -15.35
CA THR A 67 -48.03 36.64 -16.60
C THR A 67 -46.52 36.37 -16.50
N SER A 68 -45.94 36.43 -15.31
CA SER A 68 -44.50 36.27 -15.09
C SER A 68 -44.18 34.98 -14.35
N GLU A 69 -43.77 33.96 -15.10
CA GLU A 69 -43.23 32.73 -14.53
C GLU A 69 -41.99 33.02 -13.69
N SER A 70 -41.11 33.94 -14.13
CA SER A 70 -39.91 34.33 -13.40
C SER A 70 -40.18 34.90 -12.00
N LEU A 71 -41.29 35.61 -11.79
CA LEU A 71 -41.66 36.13 -10.46
C LEU A 71 -42.18 35.01 -9.56
N ARG A 72 -43.01 34.12 -10.11
CA ARG A 72 -43.55 32.96 -9.39
C ARG A 72 -42.41 32.04 -8.97
N ASP A 73 -41.59 31.61 -9.92
CA ASP A 73 -40.50 30.68 -9.68
C ASP A 73 -39.44 31.36 -8.79
N GLY A 74 -39.14 32.64 -9.02
CA GLY A 74 -38.19 33.40 -8.21
C GLY A 74 -38.61 33.55 -6.73
N ILE A 75 -39.88 33.81 -6.42
CA ILE A 75 -40.32 33.98 -5.02
C ILE A 75 -40.51 32.62 -4.32
N PHE A 76 -41.02 31.60 -5.02
CA PHE A 76 -41.30 30.30 -4.41
C PHE A 76 -40.10 29.35 -4.39
N GLU A 77 -39.13 29.47 -5.31
CA GLU A 77 -37.97 28.57 -5.37
C GLU A 77 -36.68 29.13 -4.76
N LEU A 78 -36.62 30.42 -4.41
CA LEU A 78 -35.39 31.05 -3.88
C LEU A 78 -34.82 30.28 -2.70
N ASP A 79 -35.66 29.89 -1.73
CA ASP A 79 -35.23 29.11 -0.57
C ASP A 79 -34.67 27.75 -0.96
N ASN A 80 -35.26 27.09 -1.96
CA ASN A 80 -34.78 25.83 -2.50
C ASN A 80 -33.44 26.00 -3.22
N ILE A 81 -33.27 27.07 -3.99
CA ILE A 81 -32.02 27.40 -4.68
C ILE A 81 -30.91 27.69 -3.66
N LEU A 82 -31.17 28.51 -2.64
CA LEU A 82 -30.22 28.80 -1.57
C LEU A 82 -29.88 27.55 -0.75
N LYS A 83 -30.84 26.64 -0.55
CA LYS A 83 -30.58 25.34 0.09
C LYS A 83 -29.68 24.46 -0.80
N LYS A 84 -29.97 24.34 -2.09
CA LYS A 84 -29.15 23.61 -3.06
C LYS A 84 -27.73 24.18 -3.14
N LEU A 85 -27.58 25.50 -3.17
CA LEU A 85 -26.27 26.17 -3.18
C LEU A 85 -25.47 25.87 -1.92
N ARG A 86 -26.11 25.92 -0.73
CA ARG A 86 -25.45 25.56 0.53
C ARG A 86 -25.05 24.08 0.56
N SER A 87 -25.92 23.18 0.09
CA SER A 87 -25.59 21.76 -0.01
C SER A 87 -24.44 21.50 -0.98
N ALA A 88 -24.48 22.07 -2.19
CA ALA A 88 -23.43 21.93 -3.19
C ALA A 88 -22.09 22.48 -2.68
N ARG A 89 -22.07 23.62 -1.97
CA ARG A 89 -20.84 24.14 -1.35
C ARG A 89 -20.29 23.20 -0.28
N ARG A 90 -21.14 22.58 0.54
CA ARG A 90 -20.72 21.59 1.53
C ARG A 90 -20.15 20.35 0.86
N GLU A 91 -20.81 19.87 -0.20
CA GLU A 91 -20.37 18.71 -0.97
C GLU A 91 -19.02 18.95 -1.64
N VAL A 92 -18.81 20.12 -2.25
CA VAL A 92 -17.50 20.51 -2.81
C VAL A 92 -16.42 20.52 -1.74
N SER A 93 -16.69 21.11 -0.58
CA SER A 93 -15.72 21.12 0.54
C SER A 93 -15.39 19.70 1.02
N GLN A 94 -16.39 18.82 1.10
CA GLN A 94 -16.18 17.42 1.49
C GLN A 94 -15.37 16.66 0.44
N LEU A 95 -15.65 16.87 -0.85
CA LEU A 95 -14.91 16.28 -1.96
C LEU A 95 -13.46 16.77 -1.99
N GLU A 96 -13.19 18.04 -1.67
CA GLU A 96 -11.84 18.57 -1.55
C GLU A 96 -11.07 17.91 -0.40
N ASP A 97 -11.70 17.74 0.77
CA ASP A 97 -11.10 17.02 1.90
C ASP A 97 -10.83 15.55 1.56
N GLU A 98 -11.77 14.87 0.91
CA GLU A 98 -11.58 13.49 0.45
C GLU A 98 -10.46 13.38 -0.58
N LYS A 99 -10.41 14.28 -1.56
CA LYS A 99 -9.34 14.34 -2.55
C LYS A 99 -7.98 14.52 -1.88
N ASN A 100 -7.87 15.40 -0.89
CA ASN A 100 -6.64 15.62 -0.14
C ASN A 100 -6.22 14.37 0.64
N ARG A 101 -7.17 13.68 1.30
CA ARG A 101 -6.91 12.41 2.01
C ARG A 101 -6.46 11.30 1.05
N VAL A 102 -7.11 11.18 -0.10
CA VAL A 102 -6.73 10.18 -1.12
C VAL A 102 -5.35 10.50 -1.69
N ALA A 103 -5.03 11.78 -1.93
CA ALA A 103 -3.71 12.20 -2.39
C ALA A 103 -2.61 11.86 -1.36
N GLN A 104 -2.86 12.08 -0.07
CA GLN A 104 -1.93 11.69 0.99
C GLN A 104 -1.71 10.18 1.04
N LYS A 105 -2.80 9.38 1.02
CA LYS A 105 -2.70 7.91 0.99
C LYS A 105 -1.98 7.40 -0.25
N LEU A 106 -2.16 8.05 -1.39
CA LEU A 106 -1.46 7.69 -2.63
C LEU A 106 0.05 7.94 -2.49
N GLU A 107 0.46 9.03 -1.84
CA GLU A 107 1.86 9.34 -1.61
C GLU A 107 2.50 8.38 -0.60
N GLU A 108 1.79 8.05 0.48
CA GLU A 108 2.19 7.02 1.43
C GLU A 108 2.38 5.66 0.75
N ALA A 109 1.39 5.22 -0.04
CA ALA A 109 1.47 3.95 -0.77
C ALA A 109 2.63 3.91 -1.78
N LYS A 110 2.95 5.04 -2.43
CA LYS A 110 4.12 5.15 -3.31
C LYS A 110 5.43 5.05 -2.53
N ALA A 111 5.53 5.69 -1.37
CA ALA A 111 6.70 5.59 -0.51
C ALA A 111 6.92 4.15 -0.04
N GLU A 112 5.85 3.48 0.40
CA GLU A 112 5.87 2.05 0.77
C GLU A 112 6.28 1.18 -0.42
N GLN A 113 5.76 1.45 -1.63
CA GLN A 113 6.13 0.71 -2.83
C GLN A 113 7.63 0.82 -3.13
N ILE A 114 8.22 2.01 -2.99
CA ILE A 114 9.66 2.22 -3.18
C ILE A 114 10.46 1.43 -2.15
N GLU A 115 10.03 1.42 -0.89
CA GLU A 115 10.69 0.66 0.16
C GLU A 115 10.62 -0.86 -0.07
N VAL A 116 9.44 -1.36 -0.45
CA VAL A 116 9.23 -2.76 -0.79
C VAL A 116 10.10 -3.17 -1.98
N GLN A 117 10.19 -2.32 -3.02
CA GLN A 117 11.07 -2.58 -4.16
C GLN A 117 12.54 -2.67 -3.75
N LYS A 118 13.00 -1.75 -2.88
CA LYS A 118 14.37 -1.80 -2.35
C LYS A 118 14.64 -3.09 -1.57
N ARG A 119 13.71 -3.49 -0.69
CA ARG A 119 13.80 -4.76 0.07
C ARG A 119 13.80 -5.98 -0.86
N LEU A 120 13.03 -5.94 -1.94
CA LEU A 120 13.00 -7.01 -2.95
C LEU A 120 14.36 -7.12 -3.66
N ASP A 121 14.95 -6.00 -4.06
CA ASP A 121 16.26 -5.98 -4.71
C ASP A 121 17.36 -6.50 -3.78
N GLU A 122 17.35 -6.10 -2.50
CA GLU A 122 18.27 -6.62 -1.48
C GLU A 122 18.08 -8.12 -1.25
N THR A 123 16.84 -8.58 -1.16
CA THR A 123 16.52 -10.01 -0.99
C THR A 123 16.99 -10.82 -2.19
N ASN A 124 16.80 -10.32 -3.41
CA ASN A 124 17.23 -10.98 -4.63
C ASN A 124 18.76 -11.07 -4.71
N ARG A 125 19.49 -10.02 -4.30
CA ARG A 125 20.96 -10.06 -4.18
C ARG A 125 21.42 -11.10 -3.17
N ASN A 126 20.80 -11.13 -1.99
CA ASN A 126 21.12 -12.12 -0.95
C ASN A 126 20.83 -13.55 -1.43
N PHE A 127 19.73 -13.75 -2.15
CA PHE A 127 19.38 -15.04 -2.73
C PHE A 127 20.41 -15.50 -3.76
N GLN A 128 20.84 -14.63 -4.67
CA GLN A 128 21.90 -14.93 -5.64
C GLN A 128 23.21 -15.25 -4.96
N GLN A 129 23.58 -14.50 -3.91
CA GLN A 129 24.79 -14.78 -3.14
C GLN A 129 24.71 -16.13 -2.45
N ALA A 130 23.59 -16.46 -1.80
CA ALA A 130 23.38 -17.75 -1.16
C ALA A 130 23.42 -18.90 -2.18
N GLN A 131 22.86 -18.71 -3.37
CA GLN A 131 22.91 -19.68 -4.46
C GLN A 131 24.35 -19.93 -4.94
N ASN A 132 25.15 -18.87 -5.10
CA ASN A 132 26.56 -18.98 -5.46
C ASN A 132 27.36 -19.69 -4.37
N GLN A 133 27.16 -19.34 -3.10
CA GLN A 133 27.79 -20.03 -1.96
C GLN A 133 27.44 -21.52 -1.94
N LEU A 134 26.18 -21.87 -2.21
CA LEU A 134 25.74 -23.26 -2.26
C LEU A 134 26.42 -24.03 -3.39
N LYS A 135 26.61 -23.40 -4.56
CA LYS A 135 27.36 -23.97 -5.68
C LYS A 135 28.83 -24.20 -5.32
N ASP A 136 29.47 -23.23 -4.68
CA ASP A 136 30.88 -23.34 -4.28
C ASP A 136 31.08 -24.44 -3.23
N ILE A 137 30.20 -24.50 -2.22
CA ILE A 137 30.21 -25.56 -1.20
C ILE A 137 29.98 -26.93 -1.85
N SER A 138 29.04 -27.03 -2.79
CA SER A 138 28.79 -28.28 -3.52
C SER A 138 30.02 -28.75 -4.29
N ALA A 139 30.74 -27.83 -4.94
CA ALA A 139 31.99 -28.14 -5.63
C ALA A 139 33.08 -28.60 -4.64
N GLN A 140 33.24 -27.92 -3.50
CA GLN A 140 34.19 -28.31 -2.45
C GLN A 140 33.89 -29.71 -1.90
N VAL A 141 32.61 -30.05 -1.68
CA VAL A 141 32.20 -31.41 -1.26
C VAL A 141 32.59 -32.45 -2.31
N GLY A 142 32.48 -32.14 -3.61
CA GLY A 142 32.93 -33.02 -4.69
C GLY A 142 34.44 -33.27 -4.68
N VAL A 143 35.24 -32.22 -4.47
CA VAL A 143 36.70 -32.32 -4.33
C VAL A 143 37.09 -33.14 -3.11
N LEU A 144 36.56 -32.80 -1.93
CA LEU A 144 36.82 -33.51 -0.68
C LEU A 144 36.45 -35.00 -0.77
N ARG A 145 35.33 -35.34 -1.42
CA ARG A 145 34.96 -36.75 -1.66
C ARG A 145 35.98 -37.49 -2.50
N THR A 146 36.57 -36.81 -3.48
CA THR A 146 37.60 -37.39 -4.37
C THR A 146 38.91 -37.57 -3.62
N GLU A 147 39.29 -36.59 -2.80
CA GLU A 147 40.48 -36.63 -1.95
C GLU A 147 40.39 -37.75 -0.90
N ILE A 148 39.25 -37.87 -0.21
CA ILE A 148 38.98 -38.98 0.73
C ILE A 148 39.14 -40.34 0.04
N LYS A 149 38.60 -40.50 -1.18
CA LYS A 149 38.78 -41.76 -1.94
C LYS A 149 40.24 -42.03 -2.28
N SER A 150 41.02 -41.01 -2.60
CA SER A 150 42.46 -41.14 -2.86
C SER A 150 43.22 -41.56 -1.61
N LEU A 151 43.00 -40.86 -0.49
CA LEU A 151 43.63 -41.17 0.80
C LEU A 151 43.29 -42.57 1.29
N LEU A 152 42.05 -43.05 1.07
CA LEU A 152 41.67 -44.42 1.40
C LEU A 152 42.47 -45.46 0.58
N ARG A 153 42.71 -45.21 -0.71
CA ARG A 153 43.53 -46.09 -1.56
C ARG A 153 44.98 -46.08 -1.12
N GLU A 154 45.54 -44.91 -0.84
CA GLU A 154 46.90 -44.76 -0.35
C GLU A 154 47.10 -45.48 0.99
N ARG A 155 46.16 -45.31 1.92
CA ARG A 155 46.14 -46.04 3.19
C ARG A 155 46.14 -47.55 2.98
N GLN A 156 45.34 -48.06 2.04
CA GLN A 156 45.29 -49.49 1.75
C GLN A 156 46.65 -49.99 1.21
N LEU A 157 47.29 -49.21 0.35
CA LEU A 157 48.60 -49.53 -0.22
C LEU A 157 49.70 -49.53 0.85
N LEU A 158 49.69 -48.54 1.75
CA LEU A 158 50.61 -48.49 2.89
C LEU A 158 50.42 -49.67 3.84
N ILE A 159 49.18 -50.12 4.08
CA ILE A 159 48.91 -51.32 4.88
C ILE A 159 49.51 -52.56 4.21
N GLN A 160 49.38 -52.70 2.89
CA GLN A 160 49.99 -53.81 2.15
C GLN A 160 51.52 -53.79 2.25
N GLN A 161 52.14 -52.63 2.05
CA GLN A 161 53.59 -52.47 2.20
C GLN A 161 54.08 -52.82 3.61
N ARG A 162 53.35 -52.36 4.64
CA ARG A 162 53.68 -52.68 6.04
C ARG A 162 53.59 -54.18 6.33
N ASN A 163 52.60 -54.87 5.76
CA ASN A 163 52.48 -56.31 5.91
C ASN A 163 53.62 -57.05 5.20
N GLN A 164 53.99 -56.65 3.98
CA GLN A 164 55.14 -57.21 3.27
C GLN A 164 56.46 -57.01 4.02
N LEU A 165 56.69 -55.82 4.57
CA LEU A 165 57.88 -55.54 5.37
C LEU A 165 57.91 -56.38 6.65
N ASN A 166 56.77 -56.58 7.31
CA ASN A 166 56.69 -57.46 8.47
C ASN A 166 57.03 -58.91 8.11
N GLU A 167 56.52 -59.41 6.98
CA GLU A 167 56.86 -60.76 6.50
C GLU A 167 58.36 -60.90 6.22
N GLN A 168 58.97 -59.89 5.58
CA GLN A 168 60.42 -59.85 5.35
C GLN A 168 61.21 -59.84 6.66
N ILE A 169 60.77 -59.07 7.67
CA ILE A 169 61.38 -59.05 9.00
C ILE A 169 61.32 -60.45 9.62
N THR A 170 60.17 -61.12 9.57
CA THR A 170 60.03 -62.48 10.10
C THR A 170 60.92 -63.49 9.37
N GLN A 171 61.03 -63.40 8.04
CA GLN A 171 61.94 -64.24 7.25
C GLN A 171 63.41 -64.01 7.63
N LEU A 172 63.85 -62.75 7.71
CA LEU A 172 65.21 -62.40 8.11
C LEU A 172 65.51 -62.87 9.54
N GLN A 173 64.57 -62.74 10.47
CA GLN A 173 64.70 -63.27 11.83
C GLN A 173 64.87 -64.79 11.83
N SER A 174 64.12 -65.52 11.00
CA SER A 174 64.28 -66.97 10.84
C SER A 174 65.65 -67.34 10.28
N GLN A 175 66.12 -66.64 9.24
CA GLN A 175 67.45 -66.83 8.66
C GLN A 175 68.57 -66.57 9.68
N ILE A 176 68.45 -65.51 10.48
CA ILE A 176 69.41 -65.20 11.55
C ILE A 176 69.46 -66.34 12.57
N THR A 177 68.31 -66.87 12.99
CA THR A 177 68.24 -68.01 13.93
C THR A 177 68.88 -69.26 13.33
N GLN A 178 68.59 -69.58 12.07
CA GLN A 178 69.20 -70.72 11.37
C GLN A 178 70.72 -70.58 11.26
N LEU A 179 71.22 -69.40 10.88
CA LEU A 179 72.64 -69.13 10.80
C LEU A 179 73.31 -69.25 12.18
N LYS A 180 72.68 -68.75 13.26
CA LYS A 180 73.19 -68.92 14.61
C LYS A 180 73.31 -70.38 15.02
N GLU A 181 72.32 -71.21 14.73
CA GLU A 181 72.37 -72.65 15.02
C GLU A 181 73.46 -73.34 14.19
N LEU A 182 73.65 -72.95 12.93
CA LEU A 182 74.67 -73.52 12.05
C LEU A 182 76.09 -73.15 12.53
N VAL A 183 76.30 -71.89 12.92
CA VAL A 183 77.56 -71.43 13.54
C VAL A 183 77.83 -72.21 14.82
N LYS A 184 76.84 -72.32 15.71
CA LYS A 184 76.97 -73.08 16.96
C LYS A 184 77.34 -74.54 16.71
N LYS A 185 76.71 -75.18 15.71
CA LYS A 185 77.06 -76.56 15.32
C LYS A 185 78.48 -76.66 14.79
N ARG A 186 78.92 -75.71 13.96
CA ARG A 186 80.29 -75.66 13.45
C ARG A 186 81.33 -75.44 14.56
N ASP A 187 81.02 -74.57 15.52
CA ASP A 187 81.88 -74.36 16.69
C ASP A 187 82.02 -75.65 17.52
N GLN A 188 80.94 -76.42 17.67
CA GLN A 188 80.98 -77.75 18.32
C GLN A 188 81.82 -78.75 17.52
N GLU A 189 81.61 -78.85 16.20
CA GLU A 189 82.41 -79.73 15.32
C GLU A 189 83.90 -79.38 15.37
N MET A 190 84.25 -78.09 15.44
CA MET A 190 85.64 -77.62 15.59
C MET A 190 86.23 -77.99 16.95
N LEU A 191 85.46 -77.82 18.04
CA LEU A 191 85.88 -78.24 19.39
C LEU A 191 86.13 -79.75 19.48
N GLU A 192 85.26 -80.56 18.90
CA GLU A 192 85.42 -82.01 18.83
C GLU A 192 86.66 -82.40 18.01
N LEU A 193 86.90 -81.72 16.90
CA LEU A 193 88.09 -81.94 16.07
C LEU A 193 89.38 -81.54 16.80
N ASP A 194 89.39 -80.41 17.49
CA ASP A 194 90.53 -79.95 18.29
C ASP A 194 90.85 -80.92 19.43
N GLN A 195 89.82 -81.47 20.09
CA GLN A 195 89.97 -82.52 21.10
C GLN A 195 90.56 -83.79 20.49
N ALA A 196 90.04 -84.26 19.35
CA ALA A 196 90.55 -85.44 18.68
C ALA A 196 92.01 -85.28 18.22
N ILE A 197 92.42 -84.08 17.80
CA ILE A 197 93.82 -83.77 17.47
C ILE A 197 94.69 -83.80 18.72
N GLN A 198 94.25 -83.21 19.84
CA GLN A 198 94.98 -83.26 21.11
C GLN A 198 95.15 -84.70 21.64
N GLU A 199 94.11 -85.52 21.55
CA GLU A 199 94.18 -86.94 21.92
C GLU A 199 95.17 -87.70 21.02
N ARG A 200 95.19 -87.40 19.73
CA ARG A 200 96.14 -88.01 18.78
C ARG A 200 97.59 -87.59 19.06
N ASP A 201 97.81 -86.32 19.37
CA ASP A 201 99.14 -85.77 19.65
C ASP A 201 99.69 -86.22 21.02
N GLN A 202 98.82 -86.65 21.97
CA GLN A 202 99.23 -87.28 23.23
C GLN A 202 99.54 -88.79 23.11
N ALA A 203 99.10 -89.42 22.02
CA ALA A 203 99.26 -90.86 21.77
C ALA A 203 100.51 -91.22 20.94
N ILE A 204 101.35 -90.23 20.60
CA ILE A 204 102.62 -90.35 19.86
C ILE A 204 103.77 -90.01 20.80
#